data_AF-A0A351KHX6-F1
#
_entry.id   AF-A0A351KHX6-F1
#
_cell.length_a   1.000
_cell.length_b   1.000
_cell.length_c   1.000
_cell.angle_alpha   90.00
_cell.angle_beta   90.00
_cell.angle_gamma   90.00
#
_symmetry.space_group_name_H-M   'P 1'
#
loop_
_entity.id
_entity.type
_entity.pdbx_description
1 polymer ?
#
loop_
_entity_poly.entity_id
_entity_poly.type
_entity_poly.pdbx_seq_one_letter_code
_entity_poly.pdbx_strand_id
1 'polypeptide(L)'
;MVKVVNEFGDLTAVVKYNNDLDFCNGGNFNCGSTGCHLGITKLKDGKYVLIHGTDWEGERDYAEIATDAEALDAIVTTGHTELLEKKKFEPLKKLYEEKYSNQEIEEDD
;
A
#
# COMPACT_ATOMS: atom_id res chain seq x y z
N MET A 1 3.91 5.49 -15.85
CA MET A 1 3.71 6.60 -14.88
C MET A 1 2.24 6.58 -14.55
N VAL A 2 1.87 6.53 -13.27
CA VAL A 2 0.48 6.40 -12.83
C VAL A 2 -0.02 7.74 -12.32
N LYS A 3 -1.27 8.05 -12.67
CA LYS A 3 -1.96 9.26 -12.20
C LYS A 3 -2.50 8.98 -10.81
N VAL A 4 -2.09 9.82 -9.87
CA VAL A 4 -2.63 9.83 -8.52
C VAL A 4 -3.88 10.68 -8.55
N VAL A 5 -5.03 10.06 -8.33
CA VAL A 5 -6.31 10.74 -8.20
C VAL A 5 -6.68 10.79 -6.73
N ASN A 6 -7.34 11.88 -6.33
CA ASN A 6 -7.93 11.97 -5.00
C ASN A 6 -9.33 11.34 -5.00
N GLU A 7 -9.96 11.22 -3.83
CA GLU A 7 -11.35 10.73 -3.69
C GLU A 7 -12.39 11.50 -4.55
N PHE A 8 -12.06 12.74 -4.92
CA PHE A 8 -12.88 13.60 -5.79
C PHE A 8 -12.67 13.35 -7.30
N GLY A 9 -11.74 12.46 -7.68
CA GLY A 9 -11.36 12.22 -9.08
C GLY A 9 -10.36 13.24 -9.65
N ASP A 10 -9.95 14.23 -8.86
CA ASP A 10 -8.97 15.24 -9.26
C ASP A 10 -7.55 14.68 -9.27
N LEU A 11 -6.82 14.98 -10.35
CA LEU A 11 -5.44 14.55 -10.55
C LEU A 11 -4.51 15.34 -9.63
N THR A 12 -4.03 14.70 -8.58
CA THR A 12 -3.20 15.34 -7.55
C THR A 12 -1.71 15.23 -7.87
N ALA A 13 -1.26 14.09 -8.40
CA ALA A 13 0.14 13.87 -8.73
C ALA A 13 0.31 12.84 -9.85
N VAL A 14 1.52 12.72 -10.37
CA VAL A 14 1.92 11.62 -11.26
C VAL A 14 3.12 10.93 -10.64
N VAL A 15 2.99 9.64 -10.35
CA VAL A 15 4.04 8.83 -9.72
C VAL A 15 4.61 7.80 -10.68
N LYS A 16 5.81 7.31 -10.39
CA LYS A 16 6.36 6.17 -11.13
C LYS A 16 5.64 4.91 -10.65
N TYR A 17 5.17 4.10 -11.59
CA TYR A 17 4.60 2.79 -11.32
C TYR A 17 5.64 1.93 -10.59
N ASN A 18 5.20 1.20 -9.57
CA ASN A 18 6.07 0.39 -8.74
C ASN A 18 5.28 -0.77 -8.12
N ASN A 19 5.94 -1.90 -7.91
CA ASN A 19 5.32 -3.18 -7.55
C ASN A 19 5.92 -3.73 -6.24
N ASP A 20 6.39 -2.82 -5.39
CA ASP A 20 7.08 -3.17 -4.13
C ASP A 20 6.18 -3.91 -3.13
N LEU A 21 4.85 -3.89 -3.30
CA LEU A 21 3.85 -4.54 -2.44
C LEU A 21 3.21 -5.78 -3.07
N ASP A 22 3.73 -6.26 -4.20
CA ASP A 22 3.25 -7.49 -4.81
C ASP A 22 3.58 -8.70 -3.94
N PHE A 23 2.58 -9.25 -3.26
CA PHE A 23 2.69 -10.51 -2.52
C PHE A 23 1.99 -11.66 -3.25
N CYS A 24 2.67 -12.80 -3.32
CA CYS A 24 2.20 -14.03 -3.94
C CYS A 24 1.60 -14.96 -2.89
N ASN A 25 0.26 -15.07 -2.82
CA ASN A 25 -0.40 -16.00 -1.92
C ASN A 25 -0.74 -17.33 -2.62
N GLY A 26 0.24 -18.24 -2.68
CA GLY A 26 -0.05 -19.67 -2.88
C GLY A 26 -0.33 -20.15 -4.30
N GLY A 27 0.34 -19.58 -5.33
CA GLY A 27 0.40 -20.21 -6.66
C GLY A 27 0.29 -19.28 -7.86
N ASN A 28 -0.04 -18.00 -7.65
CA ASN A 28 -0.02 -16.96 -8.68
C ASN A 28 0.56 -15.66 -8.08
N PHE A 29 1.46 -14.99 -8.81
CA PHE A 29 2.05 -13.68 -8.49
C PHE A 29 1.00 -12.57 -8.58
N ASN A 30 0.06 -12.56 -7.65
CA ASN A 30 -1.13 -11.74 -7.76
C ASN A 30 -1.68 -11.51 -6.38
N CYS A 31 -1.91 -10.24 -6.05
CA CYS A 31 -2.35 -9.73 -4.75
C CYS A 31 -3.75 -10.27 -4.39
N GLY A 32 -3.86 -11.57 -4.07
CA GLY A 32 -5.11 -12.28 -3.79
C GLY A 32 -6.03 -12.55 -5.00
N SER A 33 -5.77 -12.01 -6.19
CA SER A 33 -6.58 -12.22 -7.40
C SER A 33 -5.77 -12.06 -8.68
N THR A 34 -5.93 -12.99 -9.63
CA THR A 34 -5.15 -13.05 -10.89
C THR A 34 -5.14 -11.72 -11.63
N GLY A 35 -3.98 -11.20 -12.01
CA GLY A 35 -3.74 -9.96 -12.74
C GLY A 35 -3.72 -8.68 -11.90
N CYS A 36 -3.71 -8.73 -10.56
CA CYS A 36 -3.72 -7.52 -9.71
C CYS A 36 -2.37 -7.26 -9.04
N HIS A 37 -1.82 -6.07 -9.27
CA HIS A 37 -0.57 -5.58 -8.72
C HIS A 37 -0.79 -4.47 -7.70
N LEU A 38 -0.03 -4.51 -6.61
CA LEU A 38 -0.04 -3.46 -5.60
C LEU A 38 1.34 -2.85 -5.41
N GLY A 39 1.37 -1.52 -5.40
CA GLY A 39 2.56 -0.72 -5.15
C GLY A 39 2.34 0.29 -4.04
N ILE A 40 3.42 0.67 -3.37
CA ILE A 40 3.43 1.85 -2.50
C ILE A 40 4.59 2.76 -2.86
N THR A 41 4.32 4.05 -2.82
CA THR A 41 5.36 5.08 -2.89
C THR A 41 5.08 6.20 -1.90
N LYS A 42 6.14 6.90 -1.51
CA LYS A 42 6.07 8.09 -0.67
C LYS A 42 6.29 9.33 -1.52
N LEU A 43 5.37 10.28 -1.45
CA LEU A 43 5.51 11.60 -2.06
C LEU A 43 6.52 12.44 -1.26
N LYS A 44 7.13 13.44 -1.92
CA LYS A 44 8.00 14.41 -1.25
C LYS A 44 7.28 15.19 -0.15
N ASP A 45 5.96 15.30 -0.26
CA ASP A 45 5.06 15.93 0.71
C ASP A 45 4.93 15.11 2.02
N GLY A 46 5.39 13.85 2.02
CA GLY A 46 5.29 12.93 3.15
C GLY A 46 4.11 11.95 3.05
N LYS A 47 3.14 12.24 2.19
CA LYS A 47 1.96 11.38 1.93
C LYS A 47 2.33 10.06 1.26
N TYR A 48 1.57 9.02 1.58
CA TYR A 48 1.69 7.73 0.94
C TYR A 48 0.72 7.62 -0.23
N VAL A 49 1.12 6.84 -1.23
CA VAL A 49 0.34 6.60 -2.43
C VAL A 49 0.33 5.11 -2.68
N LEU A 50 -0.86 4.53 -2.73
CA LEU A 50 -1.08 3.17 -3.17
C LEU A 50 -1.29 3.17 -4.67
N ILE A 51 -0.62 2.25 -5.36
CA ILE A 51 -0.65 2.11 -6.81
C ILE A 51 -1.31 0.77 -7.09
N HIS A 52 -2.48 0.82 -7.71
CA HIS A 52 -3.23 -0.35 -8.14
C HIS A 52 -2.96 -0.54 -9.63
N GLY A 53 -2.19 -1.58 -9.93
CA GLY A 53 -1.94 -2.03 -11.30
C GLY A 53 -2.77 -3.25 -11.63
N THR A 54 -3.08 -3.43 -12.91
CA THR A 54 -3.75 -4.65 -13.36
C THR A 54 -3.30 -5.05 -14.76
N ASP A 55 -3.05 -6.34 -14.95
CA ASP A 55 -2.69 -6.94 -16.25
C ASP A 55 -3.93 -7.18 -17.15
N TRP A 56 -5.14 -6.92 -16.65
CA TRP A 56 -6.36 -7.14 -17.42
C TRP A 56 -6.52 -6.10 -18.54
N GLU A 57 -6.61 -6.58 -19.78
CA GLU A 57 -6.85 -5.74 -20.96
C GLU A 57 -8.19 -4.98 -20.83
N GLY A 58 -8.09 -3.67 -20.59
CA GLY A 58 -9.24 -2.76 -20.51
C GLY A 58 -9.35 -2.01 -19.19
N GLU A 59 -8.72 -2.52 -18.13
CA GLU A 59 -8.55 -1.77 -16.89
C GLU A 59 -7.32 -0.85 -16.96
N ARG A 60 -7.36 0.24 -16.22
CA ARG A 60 -6.27 1.23 -16.20
C ARG A 60 -5.64 1.25 -14.84
N ASP A 61 -4.31 1.30 -14.81
CA ASP A 61 -3.57 1.54 -13.59
C ASP A 61 -3.99 2.89 -12.99
N TYR A 62 -4.31 2.87 -11.70
CA TYR A 62 -4.61 4.08 -10.95
C TYR A 62 -3.83 4.09 -9.64
N ALA A 63 -3.67 5.28 -9.10
CA ALA A 63 -3.03 5.46 -7.81
C ALA A 63 -3.90 6.37 -6.97
N GLU A 64 -3.93 6.11 -5.68
CA GLU A 64 -4.70 6.86 -4.71
C GLU A 64 -3.80 7.30 -3.56
N ILE A 65 -4.16 8.42 -2.94
CA ILE A 65 -3.44 8.93 -1.77
C ILE A 65 -3.97 8.18 -0.57
N ALA A 66 -3.11 7.37 0.04
CA ALA A 66 -3.42 6.66 1.26
C ALA A 66 -2.91 7.43 2.47
N THR A 67 -3.67 7.36 3.55
CA THR A 67 -3.22 7.81 4.86
C THR A 67 -2.14 6.87 5.42
N ASP A 68 -1.40 7.32 6.43
CA ASP A 68 -0.37 6.49 7.08
C ASP A 68 -0.98 5.19 7.62
N ALA A 69 -2.21 5.23 8.13
CA ALA A 69 -2.91 4.05 8.62
C ALA A 69 -3.25 3.05 7.49
N GLU A 70 -3.74 3.53 6.35
CA GLU A 70 -4.08 2.68 5.19
C GLU A 70 -2.84 2.10 4.51
N ALA A 71 -1.80 2.92 4.37
CA ALA A 71 -0.51 2.45 3.87
C ALA A 71 0.07 1.36 4.76
N LEU A 72 -0.06 1.51 6.09
CA LEU A 72 0.37 0.49 7.03
C LEU A 72 -0.48 -0.78 6.90
N ASP A 73 -1.80 -0.65 6.86
CA ASP A 73 -2.72 -1.78 6.73
C ASP A 73 -2.45 -2.58 5.46
N ALA A 74 -2.21 -1.90 4.33
CA ALA A 74 -1.81 -2.53 3.08
C ALA A 74 -0.48 -3.31 3.22
N ILE A 75 0.53 -2.75 3.90
CA ILE A 75 1.81 -3.44 4.14
C ILE A 75 1.63 -4.67 5.03
N VAL A 76 0.80 -4.57 6.08
CA VAL A 76 0.55 -5.68 7.01
C VAL A 76 -0.25 -6.77 6.32
N THR A 77 -1.31 -6.40 5.60
CA THR A 77 -2.19 -7.32 4.84
C THR A 77 -1.43 -8.08 3.76
N THR A 78 -0.48 -7.41 3.09
CA THR A 78 0.39 -8.06 2.09
C THR A 78 1.59 -8.80 2.72
N GLY A 79 1.82 -8.67 4.02
CA GLY A 79 2.95 -9.32 4.70
C GLY A 79 4.32 -8.72 4.42
N HIS A 80 4.40 -7.55 3.76
CA HIS A 80 5.67 -6.87 3.43
C HIS A 80 6.18 -5.98 4.56
N THR A 81 6.10 -6.45 5.81
CA THR A 81 6.54 -5.69 6.98
C THR A 81 8.03 -5.30 6.94
N GLU A 82 8.85 -6.00 6.15
CA GLU A 82 10.24 -5.64 5.84
C GLU A 82 10.37 -4.23 5.22
N LEU A 83 9.34 -3.75 4.52
CA LEU A 83 9.31 -2.38 4.00
C LEU A 83 9.28 -1.35 5.14
N LEU A 84 8.65 -1.65 6.27
CA LEU A 84 8.59 -0.77 7.45
C LEU A 84 9.97 -0.53 8.07
N GLU A 85 10.93 -1.43 7.84
CA GLU A 85 12.30 -1.28 8.33
C GLU A 85 13.12 -0.28 7.48
N LYS A 86 12.66 0.06 6.27
CA LYS A 86 13.33 1.08 5.45
C LYS A 86 13.10 2.47 6.05
N LYS A 87 14.15 3.30 6.10
CA LYS A 87 14.10 4.71 6.57
C LYS A 87 12.96 5.56 6.00
N LYS A 88 12.48 5.23 4.79
CA LYS A 88 11.37 5.95 4.14
C LYS A 88 10.03 5.72 4.86
N PHE A 89 9.88 4.56 5.50
CA PHE A 89 8.66 4.09 6.16
C PHE A 89 8.83 4.00 7.70
N GLU A 90 9.92 4.55 8.26
CA GLU A 90 10.09 4.75 9.72
C GLU A 90 8.85 5.31 10.44
N PRO A 91 8.15 6.35 9.94
CA PRO A 91 6.94 6.83 10.62
C PRO A 91 5.78 5.82 10.60
N LEU A 92 5.69 4.96 9.58
CA LEU A 92 4.70 3.87 9.56
C LEU A 92 5.05 2.78 10.55
N LYS A 93 6.34 2.45 10.70
CA LYS A 93 6.81 1.51 11.72
C LYS A 93 6.42 1.99 13.11
N LYS A 94 6.63 3.28 13.39
CA LYS A 94 6.26 3.87 14.68
C LYS A 94 4.75 3.81 14.92
N LEU A 95 3.93 4.07 13.88
CA LEU A 95 2.48 3.91 13.94
C LEU A 95 2.04 2.45 14.14
N TYR A 96 2.75 1.50 13.54
CA TYR A 96 2.52 0.07 13.71
C TYR A 96 2.79 -0.34 15.16
N GLU A 97 3.96 0.03 15.69
CA GLU A 97 4.28 -0.21 17.09
C GLU A 97 3.24 0.46 18.00
N GLU A 98 2.80 1.68 17.73
CA GLU A 98 1.76 2.33 18.55
C GLU A 98 0.39 1.63 18.47
N LYS A 99 -0.06 1.22 17.27
CA LYS A 99 -1.33 0.51 17.07
C LYS A 99 -1.34 -0.89 17.70
N TYR A 100 -0.28 -1.66 17.47
CA TYR A 100 -0.20 -3.07 17.88
C TYR A 100 0.40 -3.25 19.28
N SER A 101 1.19 -2.30 19.80
CA SER A 101 1.66 -2.32 21.19
C SER A 101 0.58 -1.89 22.19
N ASN A 102 -0.48 -1.22 21.74
CA ASN A 102 -1.66 -0.92 22.54
C ASN A 102 -2.78 -1.98 22.42
N GLN A 103 -2.61 -3.00 21.57
CA GLN A 103 -3.46 -4.19 21.61
C GLN A 103 -2.95 -5.12 22.71
N GLU A 104 -3.25 -4.76 23.96
CA GLU A 104 -3.51 -5.80 24.95
C GLU A 104 -4.68 -6.63 24.41
N ILE A 105 -4.42 -7.91 24.24
CA ILE A 105 -5.29 -8.92 23.66
C ILE A 105 -6.64 -8.90 24.39
N GLU A 106 -7.70 -8.41 23.74
CA GLU A 106 -9.05 -8.90 24.04
C GLU A 106 -9.25 -10.19 23.25
N GLU A 107 -8.78 -11.30 23.84
CA GLU A 107 -9.29 -12.64 23.54
C GLU A 107 -10.75 -12.64 24.03
N ASP A 108 -11.70 -12.45 23.12
CA ASP A 108 -13.12 -12.67 23.37
C ASP A 108 -13.33 -14.17 23.68
N ASP A 109 -13.80 -14.44 24.90
CA ASP A 109 -14.07 -15.74 25.56
C ASP A 109 -15.13 -16.61 24.84
#